data_AF-A0A920UNZ6-F1
#
_entry.id   AF-A0A920UNZ6-F1
#
_cell.length_a   1.000
_cell.length_b   1.000
_cell.length_c   1.000
_cell.angle_alpha   90.00
_cell.angle_beta   90.00
_cell.angle_gamma   90.00
#
_symmetry.space_group_name_H-M   'P 1'
#
loop_
_entity.id
_entity.type
_entity.pdbx_description
1 polymer ?
#
loop_
_entity_poly.entity_id
_entity_poly.type
_entity_poly.pdbx_seq_one_letter_code
_entity_poly.pdbx_strand_id
1 'polypeptide(L)'
;MSGKLTEFTLSEVMDINEDDFRAGKLTVQIFGYLNTFKEPSLVQGTKNASVATEEDELLGISSELIRKMEDNTYYIVGSGTTLQPLMDELNMKNTVLGIDIILNKKLIANDVNETEIMEIIKGQKIKLIVTIIGGQGYIFGRGNQQISSKVIRKVGKENIIVAATTSKLHALLGKPLRVDTGDQKLNNELSGYIQVTTGYKQNHLVNVV
;
A
#
# COMPACT_ATOMS: atom_id res chain seq x y z
N MET A 1 16.20 -25.64 22.50
CA MET A 1 15.75 -24.35 21.92
C MET A 1 14.37 -24.05 22.47
N SER A 2 14.22 -22.96 23.22
CA SER A 2 12.95 -22.53 23.81
C SER A 2 12.16 -21.74 22.77
N GLY A 3 11.25 -22.39 22.05
CA GLY A 3 10.40 -21.76 21.05
C GLY A 3 9.12 -21.22 21.67
N LYS A 4 9.11 -19.94 22.05
CA LYS A 4 7.85 -19.21 22.26
C LYS A 4 7.25 -18.94 20.86
N LEU A 5 6.30 -19.77 20.45
CA LEU A 5 5.43 -19.51 19.29
C LEU A 5 4.26 -18.66 19.79
N THR A 6 4.17 -17.40 19.35
CA THR A 6 3.36 -16.38 20.05
C THR A 6 2.24 -15.73 19.24
N GLU A 7 1.92 -16.16 18.02
CA GLU A 7 0.72 -15.66 17.32
C GLU A 7 -0.08 -16.78 16.64
N PHE A 8 -1.35 -16.87 17.05
CA PHE A 8 -2.38 -17.66 16.39
C PHE A 8 -3.25 -16.73 15.54
N THR A 9 -3.68 -17.18 14.37
CA THR A 9 -4.70 -16.49 13.58
C THR A 9 -5.89 -17.42 13.34
N LEU A 10 -7.09 -16.85 13.26
CA LEU A 10 -8.29 -17.60 12.95
C LEU A 10 -8.36 -17.80 11.43
N SER A 11 -8.29 -19.05 10.96
CA SER A 11 -8.36 -19.40 9.54
C SER A 11 -9.58 -20.26 9.24
N GLU A 12 -10.13 -20.11 8.04
CA GLU A 12 -11.24 -20.93 7.55
C GLU A 12 -10.76 -22.35 7.21
N VAL A 13 -11.57 -23.33 7.61
CA VAL A 13 -11.41 -24.73 7.20
C VAL A 13 -12.43 -24.98 6.11
N MET A 14 -11.94 -25.16 4.89
CA MET A 14 -12.78 -25.49 3.74
C MET A 14 -12.51 -26.92 3.30
N ASP A 15 -13.56 -27.61 2.91
CA ASP A 15 -13.47 -28.91 2.23
C ASP A 15 -14.32 -28.88 0.96
N ILE A 16 -13.99 -29.77 0.03
CA ILE A 16 -14.76 -29.97 -1.19
C ILE A 16 -15.81 -31.03 -0.95
N ASN A 17 -17.00 -30.83 -1.53
CA ASN A 17 -17.98 -31.90 -1.59
C ASN A 17 -17.53 -32.95 -2.61
N GLU A 18 -17.13 -34.13 -2.15
CA GLU A 18 -16.63 -35.20 -3.02
C GLU A 18 -17.66 -35.67 -4.06
N ASP A 19 -18.95 -35.66 -3.72
CA ASP A 19 -20.01 -36.10 -4.63
C ASP A 19 -20.22 -35.09 -5.77
N ASP A 20 -20.20 -33.79 -5.46
CA ASP A 20 -20.20 -32.72 -6.47
C ASP A 20 -18.94 -32.76 -7.33
N PHE A 21 -17.77 -33.01 -6.71
CA PHE A 21 -16.49 -33.10 -7.42
C PHE A 21 -16.47 -34.26 -8.42
N ARG A 22 -17.01 -35.43 -8.04
CA ARG A 22 -17.19 -36.59 -8.95
C ARG A 22 -18.17 -36.29 -10.10
N ALA A 23 -19.13 -35.39 -9.89
CA ALA A 23 -20.04 -34.89 -10.90
C ALA A 23 -19.47 -33.73 -11.75
N GLY A 24 -18.19 -33.37 -11.57
CA GLY A 24 -17.50 -32.30 -12.32
C GLY A 24 -17.86 -30.89 -11.87
N LYS A 25 -18.50 -30.75 -10.70
CA LYS A 25 -18.91 -29.47 -10.13
C LYS A 25 -18.05 -29.16 -8.91
N LEU A 26 -17.32 -28.06 -8.92
CA LEU A 26 -16.49 -27.65 -7.78
C LEU A 26 -17.34 -26.81 -6.82
N THR A 27 -17.81 -27.44 -5.75
CA THR A 27 -18.52 -26.78 -4.66
C THR A 27 -17.67 -26.86 -3.39
N VAL A 28 -17.29 -25.70 -2.85
CA VAL A 28 -16.52 -25.58 -1.60
C VAL A 28 -17.46 -25.12 -0.49
N GLN A 29 -17.36 -25.75 0.67
CA GLN A 29 -18.13 -25.38 1.85
C GLN A 29 -17.20 -25.05 3.02
N ILE A 30 -17.57 -24.01 3.78
CA ILE A 30 -16.90 -23.67 5.03
C ILE A 30 -17.39 -24.62 6.13
N PHE A 31 -16.49 -25.40 6.70
CA PHE A 31 -16.78 -26.33 7.80
C PHE A 31 -16.61 -25.67 9.17
N GLY A 32 -15.80 -24.61 9.25
CA GLY A 32 -15.62 -23.83 10.46
C GLY A 32 -14.34 -23.02 10.43
N TYR A 33 -13.94 -22.56 11.61
CA TYR A 33 -12.74 -21.77 11.81
C TYR A 33 -11.85 -22.43 12.85
N LEU A 34 -10.54 -22.46 12.61
CA LEU A 34 -9.55 -22.98 13.53
C LEU A 34 -8.45 -21.95 13.75
N ASN A 35 -7.89 -21.95 14.97
CA ASN A 35 -6.68 -21.18 15.25
C ASN A 35 -5.48 -21.90 14.62
N THR A 36 -4.86 -21.28 13.63
CA THR A 36 -3.66 -21.78 12.96
C THR A 36 -2.45 -20.98 13.40
N PHE A 37 -1.26 -21.59 13.28
CA PHE A 37 -0.02 -20.89 13.54
C PHE A 37 0.24 -19.88 12.43
N LYS A 38 0.63 -18.66 12.80
CA LYS A 38 1.08 -17.64 11.86
C LYS A 38 2.54 -17.90 11.47
N GLU A 39 2.79 -19.01 10.77
CA GLU A 39 4.12 -19.37 10.26
C GLU A 39 4.00 -19.84 8.80
N PRO A 40 4.16 -18.93 7.82
CA PRO A 40 4.01 -19.22 6.38
C PRO A 40 4.91 -20.36 5.88
N SER A 41 6.00 -20.65 6.59
CA SER A 41 7.01 -21.65 6.23
C SER A 41 6.70 -23.08 6.71
N LEU A 42 5.68 -23.28 7.57
CA LEU A 42 5.38 -24.59 8.18
C LEU A 42 4.02 -25.19 7.80
N VAL A 43 3.23 -24.51 6.96
CA VAL A 43 1.93 -25.01 6.50
C VAL A 43 1.95 -25.19 4.99
N GLN A 44 1.72 -26.41 4.52
CA GLN A 44 1.61 -26.72 3.10
C GLN A 44 0.31 -26.11 2.54
N GLY A 45 0.44 -25.10 1.67
CA GLY A 45 -0.68 -24.48 0.98
C GLY A 45 -1.39 -25.42 0.00
N THR A 46 -2.70 -25.27 -0.14
CA THR A 46 -3.46 -25.88 -1.24
C THR A 46 -3.03 -25.26 -2.57
N LYS A 47 -3.22 -26.00 -3.68
CA LYS A 47 -2.80 -25.72 -5.07
C LYS A 47 -3.48 -24.48 -5.70
N ASN A 48 -3.40 -23.34 -5.03
CA ASN A 48 -3.53 -22.03 -5.65
C ASN A 48 -2.14 -21.62 -6.13
N ALA A 49 -2.03 -20.94 -7.28
CA ALA A 49 -0.81 -20.24 -7.64
C ALA A 49 -0.33 -19.49 -6.40
N SER A 50 0.89 -19.79 -5.93
CA SER A 50 1.46 -19.37 -4.65
C SER A 50 0.79 -18.11 -4.11
N VAL A 51 -0.02 -18.23 -3.06
CA VAL A 51 -0.65 -17.08 -2.41
C VAL A 51 0.48 -16.13 -2.06
N ALA A 52 0.58 -15.01 -2.77
CA ALA A 52 1.62 -14.02 -2.52
C ALA A 52 1.47 -13.58 -1.06
N THR A 53 2.54 -13.70 -0.29
CA THR A 53 2.52 -13.20 1.08
C THR A 53 2.42 -11.68 1.04
N GLU A 54 1.97 -11.05 2.14
CA GLU A 54 1.99 -9.58 2.22
C GLU A 54 3.39 -9.03 1.97
N GLU A 55 4.43 -9.75 2.39
CA GLU A 55 5.83 -9.41 2.13
C GLU A 55 6.17 -9.44 0.62
N ASP A 56 5.75 -10.48 -0.10
CA ASP A 56 5.92 -10.56 -1.56
C ASP A 56 5.22 -9.41 -2.29
N GLU A 57 4.02 -9.03 -1.84
CA GLU A 57 3.29 -7.89 -2.39
C GLU A 57 4.04 -6.59 -2.16
N LEU A 58 4.57 -6.37 -0.95
CA LEU A 58 5.34 -5.18 -0.62
C LEU A 58 6.63 -5.06 -1.45
N LEU A 59 7.35 -6.17 -1.63
CA LEU A 59 8.52 -6.22 -2.52
C LEU A 59 8.12 -5.97 -3.98
N GLY A 60 7.00 -6.53 -4.41
CA GLY A 60 6.46 -6.30 -5.76
C GLY A 60 6.07 -4.83 -5.99
N ILE A 61 5.44 -4.20 -5.00
CA ILE A 61 5.11 -2.77 -5.00
C ILE A 61 6.39 -1.95 -5.13
N SER A 62 7.38 -2.21 -4.29
CA SER A 62 8.67 -1.52 -4.30
C SER A 62 9.35 -1.61 -5.67
N SER A 63 9.48 -2.82 -6.22
CA SER A 63 10.04 -3.07 -7.55
C SER A 63 9.29 -2.31 -8.65
N GLU A 64 7.95 -2.23 -8.60
CA GLU A 64 7.15 -1.49 -9.56
C GLU A 64 7.32 0.03 -9.43
N LEU A 65 7.41 0.56 -8.20
CA LEU A 65 7.67 1.97 -7.94
C LEU A 65 9.05 2.38 -8.48
N ILE A 66 10.10 1.61 -8.18
CA ILE A 66 11.47 1.85 -8.66
C ILE A 66 11.53 1.77 -10.20
N ARG A 67 10.81 0.83 -10.81
CA ARG A 67 10.72 0.69 -12.28
C ARG A 67 10.06 1.90 -12.95
N LYS A 68 9.07 2.50 -12.28
CA LYS A 68 8.34 3.70 -12.76
C LYS A 68 9.02 5.02 -12.38
N MET A 69 10.13 4.99 -11.63
CA MET A 69 10.86 6.21 -11.31
C MET A 69 11.47 6.82 -12.57
N GLU A 70 11.25 8.12 -12.74
CA GLU A 70 11.74 8.91 -13.85
C GLU A 70 12.98 9.70 -13.41
N ASP A 71 13.91 9.87 -14.34
CA ASP A 71 15.08 10.73 -14.12
C ASP A 71 14.64 12.19 -13.98
N ASN A 72 15.43 12.98 -13.25
CA ASN A 72 15.23 14.41 -12.98
C ASN A 72 13.84 14.75 -12.42
N THR A 73 13.27 13.83 -11.64
CA THR A 73 11.96 13.97 -10.98
C THR A 73 12.11 13.79 -9.48
N TYR A 74 11.56 14.72 -8.71
CA TYR A 74 11.50 14.63 -7.26
C TYR A 74 10.33 13.75 -6.84
N TYR A 75 10.56 12.86 -5.89
CA TYR A 75 9.56 12.00 -5.29
C TYR A 75 9.44 12.35 -3.81
N ILE A 76 8.27 12.85 -3.41
CA ILE A 76 7.88 12.91 -2.00
C ILE A 76 7.39 11.52 -1.64
N VAL A 77 8.05 10.87 -0.68
CA VAL A 77 7.69 9.54 -0.18
C VAL A 77 6.95 9.72 1.13
N GLY A 78 5.69 9.30 1.15
CA GLY A 78 4.82 9.37 2.31
C GLY A 78 5.23 8.42 3.43
N SER A 79 4.57 8.59 4.57
CA SER A 79 4.77 7.72 5.72
C SER A 79 4.04 6.39 5.57
N GLY A 80 4.51 5.38 6.30
CA GLY A 80 3.87 4.08 6.45
C GLY A 80 4.73 2.89 6.01
N THR A 81 4.44 1.73 6.60
CA THR A 81 5.20 0.50 6.40
C THR A 81 5.15 -0.04 4.98
N THR A 82 4.15 0.33 4.18
CA THR A 82 4.04 -0.11 2.78
C THR A 82 5.16 0.44 1.90
N LEU A 83 5.72 1.60 2.25
CA LEU A 83 6.78 2.25 1.49
C LEU A 83 8.17 1.94 2.07
N GLN A 84 8.25 1.17 3.16
CA GLN A 84 9.53 0.81 3.77
C GLN A 84 10.43 0.00 2.82
N PRO A 85 9.93 -1.02 2.08
CA PRO A 85 10.79 -1.79 1.19
C PRO A 85 11.34 -0.98 0.01
N LEU A 86 10.62 0.07 -0.43
CA LEU A 86 11.11 1.02 -1.42
C LEU A 86 12.36 1.74 -0.91
N MET A 87 12.34 2.19 0.34
CA MET A 87 13.48 2.88 0.96
C MET A 87 14.65 1.92 1.19
N ASP A 88 14.36 0.70 1.63
CA ASP A 88 15.36 -0.35 1.90
C ASP A 88 16.08 -0.78 0.62
N GLU A 89 15.36 -1.04 -0.48
CA GLU A 89 15.95 -1.41 -1.78
C GLU A 89 16.82 -0.29 -2.37
N LEU A 90 16.45 0.96 -2.10
CA LEU A 90 17.23 2.13 -2.51
C LEU A 90 18.39 2.44 -1.55
N ASN A 91 18.59 1.64 -0.49
CA ASN A 91 19.59 1.82 0.56
C ASN A 91 19.50 3.19 1.26
N MET A 92 18.27 3.65 1.51
CA MET A 92 18.00 4.94 2.14
C MET A 92 17.50 4.75 3.57
N LYS A 93 18.05 5.54 4.49
CA LYS A 93 17.51 5.60 5.86
C LYS A 93 16.24 6.46 5.87
N ASN A 94 15.18 5.93 6.46
CA ASN A 94 13.93 6.65 6.68
C ASN A 94 13.35 6.32 8.05
N THR A 95 12.26 7.01 8.39
CA THR A 95 11.40 6.68 9.52
C THR A 95 10.01 6.33 9.01
N VAL A 96 9.31 5.42 9.70
CA VAL A 96 7.96 5.00 9.29
C VAL A 96 6.96 6.17 9.30
N LEU A 97 7.17 7.16 10.16
CA LEU A 97 6.28 8.32 10.30
C LEU A 97 6.74 9.54 9.49
N GLY A 98 8.00 9.56 9.05
CA GLY A 98 8.58 10.70 8.34
C GLY A 98 8.15 10.77 6.88
N ILE A 99 8.40 11.93 6.30
CA ILE A 99 8.23 12.19 4.87
C ILE A 99 9.60 12.47 4.30
N ASP A 100 9.94 11.79 3.21
CA ASP A 100 11.27 11.88 2.60
C ASP A 100 11.18 12.42 1.18
N ILE A 101 12.27 13.01 0.70
CA ILE A 101 12.37 13.49 -0.67
C ILE A 101 13.54 12.81 -1.38
N ILE A 102 13.23 12.19 -2.52
CA ILE A 102 14.18 11.46 -3.37
C ILE A 102 14.28 12.13 -4.72
N LEU A 103 15.49 12.19 -5.28
CA LEU A 103 15.75 12.58 -6.67
C LEU A 103 16.79 11.62 -7.26
N ASN A 104 16.55 11.10 -8.47
CA ASN A 104 17.48 10.20 -9.16
C ASN A 104 17.94 9.03 -8.27
N LYS A 105 16.99 8.42 -7.54
CA LYS A 105 17.23 7.32 -6.60
C LYS A 105 18.27 7.66 -5.52
N LYS A 106 18.36 8.94 -5.14
CA LYS A 106 19.18 9.43 -4.03
C LYS A 106 18.32 10.24 -3.06
N LEU A 107 18.56 10.03 -1.77
CA LEU A 107 17.89 10.77 -0.71
C LEU A 107 18.39 12.20 -0.72
N ILE A 108 17.47 13.15 -0.86
CA ILE A 108 17.76 14.59 -0.87
C ILE A 108 17.49 15.19 0.51
N ALA A 109 16.39 14.79 1.12
CA ALA A 109 16.01 15.21 2.47
C ALA A 109 15.23 14.09 3.16
N ASN A 110 15.39 14.01 4.48
CA ASN A 110 14.78 12.98 5.32
C ASN A 110 13.95 13.64 6.43
N ASP A 111 12.78 13.06 6.71
CA ASP A 111 11.84 13.50 7.75
C ASP A 111 11.51 15.01 7.68
N VAL A 112 11.08 15.46 6.50
CA VAL A 112 10.82 16.88 6.20
C VAL A 112 9.43 17.35 6.62
N ASN A 113 9.34 18.63 6.97
CA ASN A 113 8.09 19.33 7.23
C ASN A 113 7.50 20.02 5.97
N GLU A 114 6.28 20.56 6.07
CA GLU A 114 5.58 21.22 4.94
C GLU A 114 6.42 22.33 4.30
N THR A 115 7.07 23.18 5.12
CA THR A 115 7.87 24.32 4.62
C THR A 115 9.05 23.83 3.81
N GLU A 116 9.78 22.85 4.33
CA GLU A 116 10.94 22.23 3.65
C GLU A 116 10.51 21.56 2.35
N ILE A 117 9.40 20.81 2.37
CA ILE A 117 8.82 20.20 1.16
C ILE A 117 8.57 21.28 0.11
N MET A 118 7.85 22.34 0.47
CA MET A 118 7.47 23.42 -0.45
C MET A 118 8.67 24.18 -1.04
N GLU A 119 9.74 24.35 -0.27
CA GLU A 119 10.99 24.96 -0.72
C GLU A 119 11.72 24.06 -1.72
N ILE A 120 11.90 22.78 -1.40
CA ILE A 120 12.64 21.82 -2.22
C ILE A 120 11.96 21.58 -3.57
N ILE A 121 10.62 21.47 -3.57
CA ILE A 121 9.86 21.14 -4.80
C ILE A 121 9.59 22.35 -5.70
N LYS A 122 10.01 23.55 -5.30
CA LYS A 122 9.66 24.79 -6.00
C LYS A 122 10.24 24.81 -7.42
N GLY A 123 9.36 24.81 -8.42
CA GLY A 123 9.74 24.87 -9.84
C GLY A 123 10.26 23.55 -10.40
N GLN A 124 10.12 22.46 -9.66
CA GLN A 124 10.61 21.14 -10.04
C GLN A 124 9.49 20.24 -10.56
N LYS A 125 9.87 19.21 -11.32
CA LYS A 125 8.96 18.11 -11.65
C LYS A 125 8.85 17.18 -10.46
N ILE A 126 7.63 16.98 -9.97
CA ILE A 126 7.39 16.30 -8.69
C ILE A 126 6.32 15.22 -8.80
N LYS A 127 6.47 14.15 -8.01
CA LYS A 127 5.48 13.11 -7.79
C LYS A 127 5.37 12.82 -6.30
N LEU A 128 4.21 12.33 -5.88
CA LEU A 128 3.91 12.00 -4.50
C LEU A 128 3.56 10.51 -4.41
N ILE A 129 4.35 9.75 -3.68
CA ILE A 129 4.08 8.33 -3.39
C ILE A 129 3.48 8.25 -2.00
N VAL A 130 2.25 7.73 -1.90
CA VAL A 130 1.55 7.57 -0.63
C VAL A 130 0.93 6.18 -0.51
N THR A 131 0.70 5.76 0.73
CA THR A 131 -0.07 4.55 1.03
C THR A 131 -1.38 4.92 1.71
N ILE A 132 -2.32 3.98 1.72
CA ILE A 132 -3.56 4.11 2.47
C ILE A 132 -3.37 3.79 3.95
N ILE A 133 -4.19 4.41 4.80
CA ILE A 133 -4.35 4.04 6.20
C ILE A 133 -5.27 2.81 6.27
N GLY A 134 -4.70 1.67 6.66
CA GLY A 134 -5.39 0.38 6.71
C GLY A 134 -6.67 0.40 7.54
N GLY A 135 -7.71 -0.30 7.09
CA GLY A 135 -9.02 -0.40 7.74
C GLY A 135 -9.94 0.82 7.59
N GLN A 136 -9.39 2.03 7.41
CA GLN A 136 -10.18 3.26 7.24
C GLN A 136 -10.26 3.73 5.78
N GLY A 137 -9.21 3.46 5.00
CA GLY A 137 -9.15 3.75 3.57
C GLY A 137 -8.77 5.19 3.23
N TYR A 138 -8.28 5.97 4.19
CA TYR A 138 -7.80 7.33 3.91
C TYR A 138 -6.48 7.30 3.14
N ILE A 139 -6.42 8.02 2.02
CA ILE A 139 -5.16 8.35 1.31
C ILE A 139 -4.53 9.58 1.98
N PHE A 140 -5.35 10.60 2.21
CA PHE A 140 -4.99 11.82 2.94
C PHE A 140 -5.93 11.99 4.12
N GLY A 141 -5.38 12.28 5.29
CA GLY A 141 -6.14 12.51 6.51
C GLY A 141 -5.44 13.53 7.41
N ARG A 142 -6.08 13.87 8.53
CA ARG A 142 -5.69 14.99 9.39
C ARG A 142 -4.37 14.82 10.17
N GLY A 143 -3.84 13.60 10.25
CA GLY A 143 -2.68 13.27 11.07
C GLY A 143 -1.32 13.52 10.42
N ASN A 144 -1.26 13.68 9.10
CA ASN A 144 0.00 13.84 8.35
C ASN A 144 0.06 15.22 7.70
N GLN A 145 0.18 16.28 8.53
CA GLN A 145 0.11 17.68 8.08
C GLN A 145 1.28 18.09 7.17
N GLN A 146 2.36 17.31 7.12
CA GLN A 146 3.50 17.52 6.23
C GLN A 146 3.07 17.48 4.75
N ILE A 147 2.13 16.59 4.40
CA ILE A 147 1.49 16.54 3.08
C ILE A 147 0.20 17.38 3.14
N SER A 148 0.36 18.69 3.21
CA SER A 148 -0.75 19.63 3.31
C SER A 148 -1.52 19.77 1.99
N SER A 149 -2.70 20.41 2.02
CA SER A 149 -3.45 20.76 0.81
C SER A 149 -2.63 21.60 -0.18
N LYS A 150 -1.70 22.43 0.30
CA LYS A 150 -0.79 23.22 -0.56
C LYS A 150 0.19 22.32 -1.30
N VAL A 151 0.77 21.34 -0.60
CA VAL A 151 1.68 20.35 -1.20
C VAL A 151 0.93 19.53 -2.24
N ILE A 152 -0.24 19.00 -1.90
CA ILE A 152 -1.04 18.18 -2.82
C ILE A 152 -1.44 18.96 -4.07
N ARG A 153 -1.87 20.23 -3.92
CA ARG A 153 -2.18 21.11 -5.06
C ARG A 153 -0.96 21.38 -5.91
N LYS A 154 0.22 21.54 -5.31
CA LYS A 154 1.47 21.76 -6.03
C LYS A 154 1.89 20.52 -6.83
N VAL A 155 1.68 19.32 -6.27
CA VAL A 155 1.93 18.04 -6.92
C VAL A 155 0.98 17.81 -8.10
N GLY A 156 -0.32 18.08 -7.91
CA GLY A 156 -1.35 17.76 -8.91
C GLY A 156 -1.79 16.30 -8.85
N LYS A 157 -3.08 16.05 -9.08
CA LYS A 157 -3.73 14.74 -8.91
C LYS A 157 -3.07 13.65 -9.75
N GLU A 158 -2.68 13.99 -10.97
CA GLU A 158 -2.07 13.10 -11.96
C GLU A 158 -0.67 12.61 -11.55
N ASN A 159 -0.03 13.29 -10.60
CA ASN A 159 1.30 12.95 -10.10
C ASN A 159 1.27 12.25 -8.73
N ILE A 160 0.06 11.88 -8.25
CA ILE A 160 -0.13 11.11 -7.02
C ILE A 160 -0.12 9.62 -7.37
N ILE A 161 0.80 8.90 -6.76
CA ILE A 161 0.96 7.45 -6.87
C ILE A 161 0.51 6.85 -5.54
N VAL A 162 -0.55 6.06 -5.57
CA VAL A 162 -1.03 5.34 -4.40
C VAL A 162 -0.54 3.90 -4.46
N ALA A 163 0.02 3.41 -3.36
CA ALA A 163 0.46 2.03 -3.21
C ALA A 163 -0.18 1.38 -1.97
N ALA A 164 -0.64 0.14 -2.08
CA ALA A 164 -1.24 -0.59 -0.97
C ALA A 164 -1.20 -2.09 -1.27
N THR A 165 -1.02 -2.92 -0.24
CA THR A 165 -1.17 -4.38 -0.36
C THR A 165 -2.63 -4.72 -0.67
N THR A 166 -2.85 -5.87 -1.33
CA THR A 166 -4.23 -6.31 -1.61
C THR A 166 -4.99 -6.52 -0.30
N SER A 167 -4.31 -7.05 0.73
CA SER A 167 -4.83 -7.19 2.09
C SER A 167 -5.37 -5.88 2.67
N LYS A 168 -4.64 -4.76 2.51
CA LYS A 168 -5.10 -3.43 2.98
C LYS A 168 -6.31 -2.93 2.22
N LEU A 169 -6.44 -3.24 0.93
CA LEU A 169 -7.62 -2.90 0.13
C LEU A 169 -8.82 -3.78 0.49
N HIS A 170 -8.62 -5.09 0.66
CA HIS A 170 -9.66 -6.04 1.05
C HIS A 170 -10.24 -5.71 2.43
N ALA A 171 -9.41 -5.22 3.36
CA ALA A 171 -9.85 -4.76 4.68
C ALA A 171 -10.88 -3.61 4.63
N LEU A 172 -11.03 -2.93 3.49
CA LEU A 172 -12.05 -1.89 3.30
C LEU A 172 -13.45 -2.48 3.07
N LEU A 173 -13.59 -3.79 2.83
CA LEU A 173 -14.86 -4.47 2.59
C LEU A 173 -15.71 -3.78 1.49
N GLY A 174 -15.05 -3.40 0.39
CA GLY A 174 -15.68 -2.72 -0.75
C GLY A 174 -15.99 -1.23 -0.54
N LYS A 175 -15.63 -0.65 0.61
CA LYS A 175 -15.75 0.80 0.83
C LYS A 175 -14.74 1.55 -0.05
N PRO A 176 -15.10 2.76 -0.53
CA PRO A 176 -14.18 3.58 -1.30
C PRO A 176 -13.02 4.07 -0.43
N LEU A 177 -11.93 4.48 -1.10
CA LEU A 177 -10.89 5.27 -0.48
C LEU A 177 -11.42 6.67 -0.13
N ARG A 178 -10.81 7.31 0.85
CA ARG A 178 -11.24 8.60 1.39
C ARG A 178 -10.13 9.62 1.32
N VAL A 179 -10.51 10.88 1.16
CA VAL A 179 -9.61 12.02 1.28
C VAL A 179 -10.18 13.05 2.24
N ASP A 180 -9.39 13.45 3.23
CA ASP A 180 -9.67 14.61 4.07
C ASP A 180 -8.42 15.49 4.15
N THR A 181 -8.35 16.47 3.26
CA THR A 181 -7.23 17.43 3.16
C THR A 181 -7.48 18.73 3.96
N GLY A 182 -8.61 18.85 4.64
CA GLY A 182 -9.07 20.12 5.24
C GLY A 182 -9.53 21.19 4.23
N ASP A 183 -9.44 20.92 2.92
CA ASP A 183 -9.92 21.78 1.84
C ASP A 183 -10.97 21.03 1.01
N GLN A 184 -12.24 21.44 1.14
CA GLN A 184 -13.35 20.76 0.47
C GLN A 184 -13.25 20.79 -1.06
N LYS A 185 -12.68 21.86 -1.63
CA LYS A 185 -12.52 21.98 -3.08
C LYS A 185 -11.46 20.97 -3.55
N LEU A 186 -10.37 20.83 -2.80
CA LEU A 186 -9.34 19.85 -3.10
C LEU A 186 -9.86 18.41 -2.95
N ASN A 187 -10.64 18.14 -1.91
CA ASN A 187 -11.28 16.83 -1.73
C ASN A 187 -12.09 16.45 -2.97
N ASN A 188 -12.94 17.35 -3.46
CA ASN A 188 -13.74 17.13 -4.68
C ASN A 188 -12.88 16.94 -5.94
N GLU A 189 -11.76 17.66 -6.06
CA GLU A 189 -10.81 17.50 -7.17
C GLU A 189 -10.15 16.10 -7.15
N LEU A 190 -9.87 15.56 -5.96
CA LEU A 190 -9.25 14.25 -5.74
C LEU A 190 -10.23 13.08 -5.89
N SER A 191 -11.54 13.29 -5.69
CA SER A 191 -12.57 12.25 -5.84
C SER A 191 -12.61 11.64 -7.26
N GLY A 192 -13.24 10.47 -7.39
CA GLY A 192 -13.29 9.67 -8.62
C GLY A 192 -12.37 8.46 -8.52
N TYR A 193 -11.94 7.90 -9.65
CA TYR A 193 -11.13 6.67 -9.63
C TYR A 193 -9.63 6.96 -9.63
N ILE A 194 -8.88 6.22 -8.81
CA ILE A 194 -7.42 6.24 -8.78
C ILE A 194 -6.86 4.83 -8.96
N GLN A 195 -5.71 4.74 -9.62
CA GLN A 195 -4.96 3.49 -9.70
C GLN A 195 -4.12 3.30 -8.44
N VAL A 196 -4.27 2.14 -7.80
CA VAL A 196 -3.47 1.73 -6.65
C VAL A 196 -2.51 0.64 -7.10
N THR A 197 -1.20 0.85 -6.90
CA THR A 197 -0.18 -0.17 -7.15
C THR A 197 -0.22 -1.20 -6.04
N THR A 198 -0.46 -2.47 -6.37
CA THR A 198 -0.63 -3.56 -5.40
C THR A 198 0.43 -4.65 -5.49
N GLY A 199 1.32 -4.56 -6.47
CA GLY A 199 2.40 -5.52 -6.68
C GLY A 199 3.14 -5.23 -7.99
N TYR A 200 4.06 -6.12 -8.36
CA TYR A 200 4.86 -5.94 -9.57
C TYR A 200 3.97 -6.00 -10.82
N LYS A 201 3.90 -4.90 -11.59
CA LYS A 201 2.97 -4.74 -12.72
C LYS A 201 1.49 -5.00 -12.39
N GLN A 202 1.10 -4.90 -11.12
CA GLN A 202 -0.28 -5.09 -10.68
C GLN A 202 -0.85 -3.78 -10.16
N ASN A 203 -2.04 -3.41 -10.64
CA ASN A 203 -2.75 -2.23 -10.18
C ASN A 203 -4.26 -2.53 -10.04
N HIS A 204 -4.89 -1.88 -9.08
CA HIS A 204 -6.33 -1.91 -8.86
C HIS A 204 -6.94 -0.52 -9.06
N LEU A 205 -8.06 -0.42 -9.77
CA LEU A 205 -8.80 0.83 -9.91
C LEU A 205 -9.78 0.94 -8.74
N VAL A 206 -9.63 1.97 -7.91
CA VAL A 206 -10.44 2.13 -6.69
C VAL A 206 -11.11 3.50 -6.70
N ASN A 207 -12.38 3.55 -6.30
CA ASN A 207 -13.10 4.80 -6.15
C ASN A 207 -12.62 5.56 -4.91
N VAL A 208 -12.47 6.87 -5.05
CA VAL A 208 -12.10 7.84 -4.01
C VAL A 208 -13.28 8.78 -3.81
N VAL A 209 -13.70 8.96 -2.57
CA VAL A 209 -14.77 9.87 -2.18
C VAL A 209 -14.27 10.94 -1.22
#